data_AF-A0A958PSR7-F1
#
_entry.id   AF-A0A958PSR7-F1
#
_cell.length_a   1.000
_cell.length_b   1.000
_cell.length_c   1.000
_cell.angle_alpha   90.00
_cell.angle_beta   90.00
_cell.angle_gamma   90.00
#
_symmetry.space_group_name_H-M   'P 1'
#
loop_
_entity.id
_entity.type
_entity.pdbx_description
1 polymer ?
#
loop_
_entity_poly.entity_id
_entity_poly.type
_entity_poly.pdbx_seq_one_letter_code
_entity_poly.pdbx_strand_id
1 'polypeptide(L)'
;MANIGNVVQFLLSKEPPAQQGRLALYHYLKNLKDLKDPFTRTTLQEFFLRSLSHQYWQDHKEILTQGILEDLKEFQKLNSLGFELSDILWPSQTQVFSLENFENVFLVVQRSLEKEKEASSKYQLIKLPNGKLLALMLHANGTLTVMVYSSGVYVKTGELQPMPPETKLQYSASMELAEETPQLLTSSLMSFCQFALVAGECAGVRLKGFTYQKEEVLTGTMVQRPDLFYPIKSLERFFIKPESDPFYVELTRILQKANELIQVGHPDQEKIAKEAFKRGQMALKNIFPDDKLLQLLVSNLQHSLIKLGDAGQPKLTSMDQGGSQCQTIRPLSL
;
A
#
# COMPACT_ATOMS: atom_id res chain seq x y z
N MET A 1 4.19 -35.14 4.53
CA MET A 1 4.84 -33.81 4.41
C MET A 1 4.07 -32.86 5.31
N ALA A 2 4.75 -32.15 6.21
CA ALA A 2 4.09 -31.21 7.12
C ALA A 2 3.44 -30.04 6.35
N ASN A 3 2.25 -29.64 6.78
CA ASN A 3 1.61 -28.40 6.31
C ASN A 3 1.93 -27.22 7.25
N ILE A 4 1.58 -26.02 6.82
CA ILE A 4 1.81 -24.80 7.59
C ILE A 4 1.08 -24.83 8.93
N GLY A 5 -0.14 -25.38 8.98
CA GLY A 5 -0.90 -25.57 10.20
C GLY A 5 -0.17 -26.40 11.26
N ASN A 6 0.51 -27.48 10.87
CA ASN A 6 1.31 -28.31 11.77
C ASN A 6 2.43 -27.50 12.43
N VAL A 7 3.12 -26.68 11.63
CA VAL A 7 4.21 -25.82 12.13
C VAL A 7 3.66 -24.74 13.06
N VAL A 8 2.56 -24.09 12.70
CA VAL A 8 1.93 -23.06 13.54
C VAL A 8 1.53 -23.61 14.90
N GLN A 9 0.93 -24.81 14.94
CA GLN A 9 0.57 -25.47 16.21
C GLN A 9 1.80 -25.83 17.05
N PHE A 10 2.86 -26.31 16.41
CA PHE A 10 4.12 -26.57 17.09
C PHE A 10 4.73 -25.31 17.71
N LEU A 11 4.83 -24.21 16.93
CA LEU A 11 5.38 -22.95 17.43
C LEU A 11 4.53 -22.39 18.59
N LEU A 12 3.21 -22.54 18.51
CA LEU A 12 2.29 -22.14 19.59
C LEU A 12 2.54 -22.89 20.90
N SER A 13 2.88 -24.19 20.83
CA SER A 13 3.22 -25.02 22.00
C SER A 13 4.51 -24.60 22.71
N LYS A 14 5.36 -23.81 22.05
CA LYS A 14 6.68 -23.37 22.52
C LYS A 14 6.68 -21.96 23.12
N GLU A 15 5.50 -21.43 23.44
CA GLU A 15 5.32 -20.07 23.95
C GLU A 15 5.98 -19.01 23.03
N PRO A 16 5.37 -18.68 21.87
CA PRO A 16 5.92 -17.74 20.89
C PRO A 16 6.52 -16.43 21.45
N PRO A 17 5.92 -15.77 22.46
CA PRO A 17 6.45 -14.51 22.99
C PRO A 17 7.85 -14.59 23.62
N ALA A 18 8.31 -15.78 23.99
CA ALA A 18 9.63 -15.96 24.60
C ALA A 18 10.79 -15.60 23.65
N GLN A 19 10.56 -15.66 22.33
CA GLN A 19 11.57 -15.35 21.34
C GLN A 19 10.99 -14.61 20.13
N GLN A 20 11.53 -13.43 19.83
CA GLN A 20 10.95 -12.55 18.80
C GLN A 20 10.97 -13.17 17.39
N GLY A 21 12.00 -13.94 17.04
CA GLY A 21 12.09 -14.64 15.76
C GLY A 21 10.98 -15.70 15.59
N ARG A 22 10.76 -16.51 16.65
CA ARG A 22 9.64 -17.47 16.72
C ARG A 22 8.30 -16.77 16.59
N LEU A 23 8.10 -15.68 17.33
CA LEU A 23 6.87 -14.89 17.26
C LEU A 23 6.61 -14.37 15.85
N ALA A 24 7.64 -13.83 15.19
CA ALA A 24 7.54 -13.33 13.82
C ALA A 24 7.20 -14.44 12.83
N LEU A 25 7.87 -15.61 12.91
CA LEU A 25 7.55 -16.74 12.04
C LEU A 25 6.12 -17.25 12.27
N TYR A 26 5.73 -17.40 13.54
CA TYR A 26 4.37 -17.81 13.91
C TYR A 26 3.32 -16.87 13.32
N HIS A 27 3.47 -15.56 13.51
CA HIS A 27 2.54 -14.59 12.96
C HIS A 27 2.56 -14.54 11.43
N TYR A 28 3.72 -14.63 10.80
CA TYR A 28 3.84 -14.68 9.35
C TYR A 28 3.07 -15.88 8.79
N LEU A 29 3.32 -17.08 9.30
CA LEU A 29 2.66 -18.31 8.84
C LEU A 29 1.16 -18.28 9.11
N LYS A 30 0.75 -17.82 10.30
CA LYS A 30 -0.65 -17.76 10.70
C LYS A 30 -1.46 -16.73 9.92
N ASN A 31 -0.86 -15.58 9.62
CA ASN A 31 -1.60 -14.44 9.09
C ASN A 31 -1.43 -14.26 7.57
N LEU A 32 -0.36 -14.78 6.96
CA LEU A 32 -0.02 -14.50 5.56
C LEU A 32 -0.05 -15.73 4.64
N LYS A 33 -0.24 -16.93 5.19
CA LYS A 33 -0.23 -18.19 4.45
C LYS A 33 -1.50 -18.98 4.73
N ASP A 34 -1.91 -19.82 3.78
CA ASP A 34 -2.96 -20.80 4.05
C ASP A 34 -2.39 -21.91 4.93
N LEU A 35 -3.06 -22.23 6.03
CA LEU A 35 -2.63 -23.27 6.96
C LEU A 35 -2.65 -24.67 6.34
N LYS A 36 -3.40 -24.85 5.25
CA LYS A 36 -3.47 -26.12 4.51
C LYS A 36 -2.31 -26.29 3.54
N ASP A 37 -1.64 -25.20 3.16
CA ASP A 37 -0.51 -25.27 2.22
C ASP A 37 0.65 -26.09 2.80
N PRO A 38 1.43 -26.76 1.93
CA PRO A 38 2.64 -27.44 2.36
C PRO A 38 3.63 -26.43 2.95
N PHE A 39 4.27 -26.80 4.06
CA PHE A 39 5.40 -26.02 4.57
C PHE A 39 6.65 -26.38 3.76
N THR A 40 7.11 -25.46 2.92
CA THR A 40 8.22 -25.68 1.99
C THR A 40 9.42 -24.78 2.28
N ARG A 41 10.57 -25.13 1.70
CA ARG A 41 11.76 -24.26 1.67
C ARG A 41 11.44 -22.87 1.13
N THR A 42 10.61 -22.79 0.08
CA THR A 42 10.21 -21.51 -0.52
C THR A 42 9.43 -20.65 0.47
N THR A 43 8.46 -21.23 1.19
CA THR A 43 7.69 -20.53 2.23
C THR A 43 8.60 -19.90 3.28
N LEU A 44 9.62 -20.65 3.73
CA LEU A 44 10.57 -20.18 4.74
C LEU A 44 11.54 -19.13 4.18
N GLN A 45 12.00 -19.29 2.94
CA GLN A 45 12.86 -18.30 2.30
C GLN A 45 12.12 -16.97 2.08
N GLU A 46 10.85 -17.01 1.66
CA GLU A 46 10.01 -15.83 1.54
C GLU A 46 9.83 -15.12 2.87
N PHE A 47 9.64 -15.87 3.96
CA PHE A 47 9.61 -15.31 5.32
C PHE A 47 10.91 -14.57 5.65
N PHE A 48 12.08 -15.20 5.44
CA PHE A 48 13.35 -14.57 5.76
C PHE A 48 13.62 -13.34 4.93
N LEU A 49 13.42 -13.41 3.61
CA LEU A 49 13.63 -12.26 2.75
C LEU A 49 12.68 -11.11 3.10
N ARG A 50 11.41 -11.39 3.40
CA ARG A 50 10.49 -10.36 3.87
C ARG A 50 10.87 -9.83 5.25
N SER A 51 11.40 -10.66 6.14
CA SER A 51 11.87 -10.21 7.45
C SER A 51 13.05 -9.25 7.29
N LEU A 52 13.98 -9.60 6.42
CA LEU A 52 15.15 -8.79 6.10
C LEU A 52 14.84 -7.50 5.34
N SER A 53 13.61 -7.27 4.87
CA SER A 53 13.23 -5.93 4.39
C SER A 53 13.02 -4.94 5.55
N HIS A 54 12.94 -5.41 6.79
CA HIS A 54 12.85 -4.56 7.98
C HIS A 54 14.24 -4.34 8.58
N GLN A 55 14.59 -3.07 8.84
CA GLN A 55 15.88 -2.70 9.43
C GLN A 55 16.19 -3.48 10.72
N TYR A 56 15.18 -3.64 11.59
CA TYR A 56 15.32 -4.40 12.84
C TYR A 56 15.94 -5.80 12.61
N TRP A 57 15.44 -6.55 11.63
CA TRP A 57 15.96 -7.90 11.36
C TRP A 57 17.29 -7.91 10.63
N GLN A 58 17.64 -6.85 9.91
CA GLN A 58 18.98 -6.69 9.34
C GLN A 58 20.02 -6.50 10.44
N ASP A 59 19.67 -5.78 11.51
CA ASP A 59 20.55 -5.54 12.65
C ASP A 59 20.61 -6.75 13.60
N HIS A 60 19.59 -7.61 13.61
CA HIS A 60 19.42 -8.74 14.53
C HIS A 60 19.32 -10.11 13.82
N LYS A 61 20.08 -10.31 12.74
CA LYS A 61 20.03 -11.54 11.91
C LYS A 61 20.28 -12.83 12.69
N GLU A 62 21.18 -12.80 13.66
CA GLU A 62 21.51 -13.96 14.48
C GLU A 62 20.32 -14.38 15.36
N ILE A 63 19.62 -13.41 15.96
CA ILE A 63 18.44 -13.69 16.79
C ILE A 63 17.34 -14.34 15.95
N LEU A 64 17.12 -13.84 14.72
CA LEU A 64 16.15 -14.41 13.79
C LEU A 64 16.54 -15.84 13.39
N THR A 65 17.83 -16.06 13.11
CA THR A 65 18.34 -17.35 12.63
C THR A 65 18.29 -18.41 13.72
N GLN A 66 18.88 -18.15 14.89
CA GLN A 66 19.05 -19.14 15.95
C GLN A 66 17.69 -19.64 16.46
N GLY A 67 16.75 -18.72 16.72
CA GLY A 67 15.44 -19.11 17.23
C GLY A 67 14.66 -20.02 16.32
N ILE A 68 14.68 -19.71 15.03
CA ILE A 68 13.92 -20.49 14.05
C ILE A 68 14.64 -21.80 13.73
N LEU A 69 15.98 -21.81 13.69
CA LEU A 69 16.76 -23.03 13.43
C LEU A 69 16.56 -24.07 14.53
N GLU A 70 16.57 -23.66 15.80
CA GLU A 70 16.34 -24.55 16.94
C GLU A 70 14.94 -25.17 16.89
N ASP A 71 13.92 -24.33 16.70
CA ASP A 71 12.53 -24.77 16.57
C ASP A 71 12.34 -25.75 15.40
N LEU A 72 12.92 -25.44 14.24
CA LEU A 72 12.78 -26.29 13.05
C LEU A 72 13.55 -27.61 13.17
N LYS A 73 14.72 -27.62 13.83
CA LYS A 73 15.44 -28.87 14.13
C LYS A 73 14.64 -29.78 15.04
N GLU A 74 13.99 -29.22 16.06
CA GLU A 74 13.12 -29.98 16.95
C GLU A 74 11.88 -30.48 16.20
N PHE A 75 11.25 -29.60 15.41
CA PHE A 75 10.11 -29.99 14.58
C PHE A 75 10.45 -31.11 13.60
N GLN A 76 11.63 -31.08 12.96
CA GLN A 76 12.11 -32.11 12.02
C GLN A 76 12.28 -33.48 12.69
N LYS A 77 12.61 -33.53 13.99
CA LYS A 77 12.69 -34.80 14.75
C LYS A 77 11.31 -35.42 14.97
N LEU A 78 10.28 -34.59 15.11
CA LEU A 78 8.91 -35.02 15.38
C LEU A 78 8.09 -35.23 14.10
N ASN A 79 8.41 -34.49 13.04
CA ASN A 79 7.67 -34.43 11.80
C ASN A 79 8.64 -34.41 10.60
N SER A 80 8.32 -35.13 9.53
CA SER A 80 9.11 -35.05 8.30
C SER A 80 8.90 -33.71 7.59
N LEU A 81 9.94 -32.89 7.58
CA LEU A 81 10.08 -31.76 6.67
C LEU A 81 10.35 -32.31 5.27
N GLY A 82 9.66 -31.77 4.26
CA GLY A 82 9.87 -32.15 2.86
C GLY A 82 11.14 -31.56 2.23
N PHE A 83 12.08 -31.07 3.04
CA PHE A 83 13.32 -30.41 2.63
C PHE A 83 14.36 -30.48 3.75
N GLU A 84 15.64 -30.38 3.40
CA GLU A 84 16.73 -30.34 4.36
C GLU A 84 17.03 -28.92 4.84
N LEU A 85 17.33 -28.77 6.13
CA LEU A 85 17.64 -27.46 6.72
C LEU A 85 18.97 -26.88 6.22
N SER A 86 19.87 -27.73 5.73
CA SER A 86 21.14 -27.32 5.09
C SER A 86 20.95 -26.55 3.79
N ASP A 87 19.80 -26.74 3.13
CA ASP A 87 19.54 -26.12 1.83
C ASP A 87 19.02 -24.67 1.98
N ILE A 88 18.68 -24.25 3.19
CA ILE A 88 18.12 -22.92 3.44
C ILE A 88 19.22 -21.87 3.43
N LEU A 89 18.98 -20.76 2.74
CA LEU A 89 19.81 -19.57 2.86
C LEU A 89 19.37 -18.79 4.11
N TRP A 90 20.10 -18.94 5.20
CA TRP A 90 19.73 -18.37 6.50
C TRP A 90 19.95 -16.85 6.56
N PRO A 91 19.19 -16.12 7.39
CA PRO A 91 19.35 -14.67 7.54
C PRO A 91 20.77 -14.24 7.90
N SER A 92 21.45 -14.94 8.81
CA SER A 92 22.85 -14.66 9.18
C SER A 92 23.84 -14.78 8.03
N GLN A 93 23.50 -15.59 7.01
CA GLN A 93 24.30 -15.79 5.80
C GLN A 93 23.88 -14.86 4.67
N THR A 94 22.76 -14.16 4.81
CA THR A 94 22.19 -13.32 3.76
C THR A 94 22.71 -11.89 3.87
N GLN A 95 23.38 -11.43 2.81
CA GLN A 95 23.79 -10.04 2.67
C GLN A 95 22.69 -9.25 1.97
N VAL A 96 22.26 -8.15 2.59
CA VAL A 96 21.22 -7.25 2.10
C VAL A 96 21.81 -5.85 2.06
N PHE A 97 21.51 -5.12 1.00
CA PHE A 97 21.92 -3.72 0.84
C PHE A 97 20.89 -2.94 0.05
N SER A 98 20.92 -1.62 0.23
CA SER A 98 20.16 -0.69 -0.59
C SER A 98 21.03 -0.18 -1.72
N LEU A 99 20.53 -0.23 -2.94
CA LEU A 99 21.17 0.41 -4.09
C LEU A 99 20.81 1.89 -4.12
N GLU A 100 21.82 2.77 -4.14
CA GLU A 100 21.61 4.22 -4.23
C GLU A 100 21.30 4.67 -5.66
N ASN A 101 21.93 4.04 -6.65
CA ASN A 101 21.68 4.34 -8.06
C ASN A 101 20.44 3.57 -8.54
N PHE A 102 19.40 4.32 -8.93
CA PHE A 102 18.15 3.76 -9.44
C PHE A 102 18.33 2.88 -10.68
N GLU A 103 19.28 3.21 -11.57
CA GLU A 103 19.54 2.40 -12.77
C GLU A 103 19.99 0.98 -12.40
N ASN A 104 20.73 0.83 -11.28
CA ASN A 104 21.11 -0.49 -10.79
C ASN A 104 19.89 -1.28 -10.27
N VAL A 105 18.95 -0.60 -9.58
CA VAL A 105 17.68 -1.23 -9.16
C VAL A 105 16.91 -1.71 -10.38
N PHE A 106 16.78 -0.87 -11.40
CA PHE A 106 16.14 -1.20 -12.66
C PHE A 106 16.75 -2.45 -13.29
N LEU A 107 18.08 -2.49 -13.45
CA LEU A 107 18.78 -3.62 -14.06
C LEU A 107 18.64 -4.92 -13.26
N VAL A 108 18.72 -4.86 -11.93
CA VAL A 108 18.57 -6.05 -11.07
C VAL A 108 17.16 -6.61 -11.17
N VAL A 109 16.13 -5.76 -11.09
CA VAL A 109 14.74 -6.20 -11.22
C VAL A 109 14.48 -6.71 -12.64
N GLN A 110 14.94 -6.01 -13.68
CA GLN A 110 14.79 -6.44 -15.06
C GLN A 110 15.35 -7.85 -15.28
N ARG A 111 16.59 -8.11 -14.85
CA ARG A 111 17.22 -9.43 -14.97
C ARG A 111 16.45 -10.50 -14.20
N SER A 112 15.91 -10.17 -13.02
CA SER A 112 15.07 -11.11 -12.27
C SER A 112 13.80 -11.46 -13.04
N LEU A 113 13.09 -10.46 -13.58
CA LEU A 113 11.87 -10.68 -14.35
C LEU A 113 12.15 -11.45 -15.64
N GLU A 114 13.27 -11.19 -16.31
CA GLU A 114 13.67 -11.93 -17.52
C GLU A 114 13.93 -13.42 -17.28
N LYS A 115 14.35 -13.80 -16.06
CA LYS A 115 14.51 -15.21 -15.66
C LYS A 115 13.18 -15.89 -15.34
N GLU A 116 12.20 -15.14 -14.86
CA GLU A 116 10.90 -15.66 -14.42
C GLU A 116 9.81 -15.60 -15.51
N LYS A 117 10.01 -14.75 -16.53
CA LYS A 117 8.98 -14.50 -17.55
C LYS A 117 8.67 -15.76 -18.36
N GLU A 118 7.38 -15.99 -18.59
CA GLU A 118 6.93 -16.92 -19.61
C GLU A 118 7.24 -16.37 -21.00
N ALA A 119 7.45 -17.24 -21.99
CA ALA A 119 7.86 -16.86 -23.34
C ALA A 119 6.95 -15.82 -24.00
N SER A 120 5.66 -15.83 -23.68
CA SER A 120 4.63 -14.93 -24.22
C SER A 120 4.32 -13.72 -23.33
N SER A 121 4.90 -13.64 -22.12
CA SER A 121 4.62 -12.54 -21.21
C SER A 121 5.39 -11.27 -21.59
N LYS A 122 4.78 -10.11 -21.35
CA LYS A 122 5.39 -8.80 -21.56
C LYS A 122 5.52 -8.11 -20.22
N TYR A 123 6.55 -7.30 -20.04
CA TYR A 123 6.66 -6.47 -18.85
C TYR A 123 7.07 -5.04 -19.16
N GLN A 124 6.72 -4.14 -18.26
CA GLN A 124 7.10 -2.74 -18.27
C GLN A 124 7.59 -2.33 -16.88
N LEU A 125 8.63 -1.51 -16.83
CA LEU A 125 9.22 -0.99 -15.60
C LEU A 125 9.06 0.53 -15.58
N ILE A 126 8.59 1.07 -14.45
CA ILE A 126 8.28 2.50 -14.27
C ILE A 126 8.90 2.99 -12.96
N LYS A 127 9.63 4.10 -13.02
CA LYS A 127 10.16 4.79 -11.82
C LYS A 127 9.04 5.52 -11.11
N LEU A 128 8.84 5.22 -9.83
CA LEU A 128 7.91 5.96 -8.98
C LEU A 128 8.57 7.21 -8.38
N PRO A 129 7.79 8.26 -8.04
CA PRO A 129 8.31 9.50 -7.46
C PRO A 129 9.06 9.30 -6.11
N ASN A 130 8.72 8.25 -5.37
CA ASN A 130 9.35 7.90 -4.10
C ASN A 130 10.64 7.06 -4.26
N GLY A 131 11.18 6.94 -5.48
CA GLY A 131 12.40 6.19 -5.78
C GLY A 131 12.21 4.67 -5.88
N LYS A 132 10.99 4.16 -5.69
CA LYS A 132 10.66 2.74 -5.89
C LYS A 132 10.48 2.41 -7.37
N LEU A 133 10.53 1.13 -7.70
CA LEU A 133 10.31 0.63 -9.06
C LEU A 133 8.98 -0.11 -9.15
N LEU A 134 8.10 0.34 -10.04
CA LEU A 134 6.87 -0.35 -10.41
C LEU A 134 7.15 -1.28 -11.59
N ALA A 135 6.85 -2.56 -11.42
CA ALA A 135 6.88 -3.56 -12.47
C ALA A 135 5.46 -4.00 -12.82
N LEU A 136 5.15 -3.97 -14.11
CA LEU A 136 3.90 -4.42 -14.70
C LEU A 136 4.20 -5.64 -15.54
N MET A 137 3.58 -6.79 -15.27
CA MET A 137 3.77 -8.03 -16.01
C MET A 137 2.43 -8.50 -16.58
N LEU A 138 2.28 -8.40 -17.90
CA LEU A 138 1.11 -8.84 -18.65
C LEU A 138 1.33 -10.28 -19.12
N HIS A 139 0.48 -11.18 -18.63
CA HIS A 139 0.50 -12.60 -18.94
C HIS A 139 -0.23 -12.91 -20.25
N ALA A 140 -0.01 -14.11 -20.78
CA ALA A 140 -0.59 -14.52 -22.06
C ALA A 140 -2.12 -14.60 -22.05
N ASN A 141 -2.71 -14.90 -20.89
CA ASN A 141 -4.15 -14.92 -20.65
C ASN A 141 -4.76 -13.51 -20.46
N GLY A 142 -3.96 -12.46 -20.59
CA GLY A 142 -4.39 -11.07 -20.40
C GLY A 142 -4.43 -10.60 -18.95
N THR A 143 -4.11 -11.44 -17.97
CA THR A 143 -4.01 -10.97 -16.58
C THR A 143 -2.77 -10.12 -16.37
N LEU A 144 -2.86 -9.17 -15.45
CA LEU A 144 -1.77 -8.24 -15.13
C LEU A 144 -1.32 -8.44 -13.68
N THR A 145 -0.01 -8.67 -13.49
CA THR A 145 0.62 -8.62 -12.17
C THR A 145 1.35 -7.31 -12.00
N VAL A 146 1.04 -6.60 -10.92
CA VAL A 146 1.63 -5.31 -10.56
C VAL A 146 2.48 -5.50 -9.31
N MET A 147 3.76 -5.17 -9.40
CA MET A 147 4.73 -5.36 -8.31
C MET A 147 5.46 -4.05 -8.03
N VAL A 148 5.66 -3.73 -6.76
CA VAL A 148 6.46 -2.57 -6.34
C VAL A 148 7.68 -3.07 -5.58
N TYR A 149 8.86 -2.76 -6.13
CA TYR A 149 10.15 -3.10 -5.55
C TYR A 149 10.76 -1.88 -4.86
N SER A 150 11.37 -2.11 -3.69
CA SER A 150 12.23 -1.13 -3.05
C SER A 150 13.63 -1.14 -3.68
N SER A 151 14.51 -0.27 -3.20
CA SER A 151 15.94 -0.27 -3.57
C SER A 151 16.73 -1.43 -2.93
N GLY A 152 16.09 -2.22 -2.08
CA GLY A 152 16.72 -3.34 -1.38
C GLY A 152 17.02 -4.49 -2.34
N VAL A 153 18.23 -5.03 -2.24
CA VAL A 153 18.66 -6.24 -2.94
C VAL A 153 19.42 -7.16 -1.98
N TYR A 154 19.56 -8.42 -2.36
CA TYR A 154 20.35 -9.40 -1.63
C TYR A 154 21.24 -10.21 -2.56
N VAL A 155 22.30 -10.81 -2.01
CA VAL A 155 23.21 -11.66 -2.77
C VAL A 155 22.74 -13.11 -2.70
N LYS A 156 22.56 -13.74 -3.86
CA LYS A 156 22.29 -15.17 -4.00
C LYS A 156 23.24 -15.74 -5.03
N THR A 157 24.02 -16.75 -4.65
CA THR A 157 24.94 -17.46 -5.55
C THR A 157 25.86 -16.52 -6.36
N GLY A 158 26.37 -15.47 -5.72
CA GLY A 158 27.24 -14.48 -6.36
C GLY A 158 26.53 -13.42 -7.22
N GLU A 159 25.21 -13.47 -7.35
CA GLU A 159 24.43 -12.50 -8.11
C GLU A 159 23.54 -11.63 -7.21
N LEU A 160 23.28 -10.41 -7.66
CA LEU A 160 22.29 -9.54 -7.04
C LEU A 160 20.89 -9.98 -7.42
N GLN A 161 20.02 -10.10 -6.43
CA GLN A 161 18.61 -10.39 -6.59
C GLN A 161 17.79 -9.30 -5.90
N PRO A 162 16.66 -8.86 -6.48
CA PRO A 162 15.80 -7.88 -5.84
C PRO A 162 15.16 -8.47 -4.59
N MET A 163 14.96 -7.67 -3.55
CA MET A 163 14.12 -8.08 -2.42
C MET A 163 12.70 -8.40 -2.92
N PRO A 164 11.94 -9.29 -2.24
CA PRO A 164 10.56 -9.56 -2.62
C PRO A 164 9.75 -8.27 -2.71
N PRO A 165 8.82 -8.17 -3.68
CA PRO A 165 8.05 -6.95 -3.86
C PRO A 165 7.24 -6.64 -2.58
N GLU A 166 7.25 -5.37 -2.21
CA GLU A 166 6.52 -4.85 -1.05
C GLU A 166 5.02 -4.89 -1.31
N THR A 167 4.63 -4.53 -2.53
CA THR A 167 3.25 -4.63 -3.04
C THR A 167 3.23 -5.60 -4.20
N LYS A 168 2.25 -6.51 -4.22
CA LYS A 168 1.96 -7.42 -5.31
C LYS A 168 0.45 -7.49 -5.48
N LEU A 169 -0.03 -6.94 -6.58
CA LEU A 169 -1.44 -6.94 -6.96
C LEU A 169 -1.64 -7.75 -8.24
N GLN A 170 -2.76 -8.44 -8.34
CA GLN A 170 -3.15 -9.19 -9.54
C GLN A 170 -4.47 -8.66 -10.07
N TYR A 171 -4.54 -8.45 -11.38
CA TYR A 171 -5.71 -7.96 -12.09
C TYR A 171 -6.14 -8.98 -13.16
N SER A 172 -7.45 -9.06 -13.36
CA SER A 172 -8.08 -9.83 -14.43
C SER A 172 -7.78 -9.22 -15.81
N ALA A 173 -8.20 -9.92 -16.87
CA ALA A 173 -8.16 -9.38 -18.24
C ALA A 173 -9.10 -8.17 -18.45
N SER A 174 -10.09 -7.96 -17.56
CA SER A 174 -10.93 -6.76 -17.54
C SER A 174 -10.28 -5.57 -16.82
N MET A 175 -9.04 -5.71 -16.36
CA MET A 175 -8.31 -4.70 -15.58
C MET A 175 -8.97 -4.40 -14.21
N GLU A 176 -9.70 -5.37 -13.67
CA GLU A 176 -10.24 -5.34 -12.32
C GLU A 176 -9.35 -6.14 -11.39
N LEU A 177 -9.30 -5.79 -10.11
CA LEU A 177 -8.50 -6.53 -9.14
C LEU A 177 -9.03 -7.98 -9.04
N ALA A 178 -8.14 -8.95 -9.17
CA ALA A 178 -8.51 -10.36 -9.26
C ALA A 178 -9.19 -10.86 -7.97
N GLU A 179 -10.34 -11.51 -8.13
CA GLU A 179 -11.07 -12.16 -7.05
C GLU A 179 -10.34 -13.42 -6.56
N GLU A 180 -10.59 -13.78 -5.30
CA GLU A 180 -10.08 -14.96 -4.59
C GLU A 180 -8.56 -15.12 -4.58
N THR A 181 -7.84 -14.11 -5.08
CA THR A 181 -6.40 -14.12 -5.20
C THR A 181 -5.79 -13.25 -4.12
N PRO A 182 -4.83 -13.77 -3.33
CA PRO A 182 -4.17 -12.97 -2.31
C PRO A 182 -3.42 -11.79 -2.92
N GLN A 183 -3.84 -10.60 -2.50
CA GLN A 183 -3.27 -9.30 -2.80
C GLN A 183 -2.39 -8.87 -1.63
N LEU A 184 -1.27 -8.24 -1.92
CA LEU A 184 -0.36 -7.69 -0.93
C LEU A 184 -0.15 -6.21 -1.21
N LEU A 185 -0.39 -5.36 -0.21
CA LEU A 185 -0.27 -3.91 -0.32
C LEU A 185 0.48 -3.34 0.88
N THR A 186 1.55 -2.57 0.63
CA THR A 186 2.24 -1.83 1.68
C THR A 186 1.63 -0.45 1.83
N SER A 187 1.04 -0.17 3.00
CA SER A 187 0.42 1.12 3.32
C SER A 187 1.41 2.11 3.95
N SER A 188 2.40 1.62 4.68
CA SER A 188 3.46 2.42 5.31
C SER A 188 4.73 1.59 5.53
N LEU A 189 5.80 2.22 6.04
CA LEU A 189 7.07 1.54 6.30
C LEU A 189 6.92 0.28 7.18
N MET A 190 5.98 0.30 8.13
CA MET A 190 5.79 -0.75 9.13
C MET A 190 4.40 -1.38 9.07
N SER A 191 3.63 -1.15 8.01
CA SER A 191 2.32 -1.77 7.86
C SER A 191 2.09 -2.21 6.43
N PHE A 192 1.57 -3.42 6.31
CA PHE A 192 1.12 -3.97 5.04
C PHE A 192 -0.15 -4.79 5.26
N CYS A 193 -0.92 -4.89 4.21
CA CYS A 193 -2.21 -5.55 4.15
C CYS A 193 -2.08 -6.76 3.23
N GLN A 194 -2.57 -7.91 3.69
CA GLN A 194 -2.86 -9.03 2.81
C GLN A 194 -4.36 -9.26 2.79
N PHE A 195 -4.94 -9.28 1.61
CA PHE A 195 -6.38 -9.38 1.44
C PHE A 195 -6.72 -10.10 0.13
N ALA A 196 -7.94 -10.56 -0.01
CA ALA A 196 -8.51 -11.01 -1.28
C ALA A 196 -9.88 -10.35 -1.45
N LEU A 197 -10.34 -10.27 -2.70
CA LEU A 197 -11.72 -9.90 -2.98
C LEU A 197 -12.57 -11.17 -3.03
N VAL A 198 -13.65 -11.21 -2.26
CA VAL A 198 -14.62 -12.31 -2.21
C VAL A 198 -15.99 -11.71 -2.43
N ALA A 199 -16.62 -12.02 -3.57
CA ALA A 199 -17.91 -11.44 -3.98
C ALA A 199 -17.93 -9.90 -3.91
N GLY A 200 -16.87 -9.24 -4.40
CA GLY A 200 -16.72 -7.78 -4.37
C GLY A 200 -16.37 -7.16 -3.01
N GLU A 201 -16.32 -7.96 -1.94
CA GLU A 201 -15.89 -7.48 -0.61
C GLU A 201 -14.43 -7.81 -0.35
N CYS A 202 -13.74 -6.90 0.32
CA CYS A 202 -12.38 -7.10 0.79
C CYS A 202 -12.40 -7.94 2.07
N ALA A 203 -11.71 -9.06 2.08
CA ALA A 203 -11.47 -9.89 3.25
C ALA A 203 -9.96 -10.07 3.45
N GLY A 204 -9.45 -9.75 4.64
CA GLY A 204 -8.01 -9.83 4.88
C GLY A 204 -7.57 -9.39 6.26
N VAL A 205 -6.28 -9.09 6.37
CA VAL A 205 -5.65 -8.62 7.60
C VAL A 205 -4.66 -7.50 7.32
N ARG A 206 -4.62 -6.53 8.22
CA ARG A 206 -3.51 -5.58 8.32
C ARG A 206 -2.53 -6.06 9.37
N LEU A 207 -1.26 -6.12 8.99
CA LEU A 207 -0.17 -6.45 9.88
C LEU A 207 0.69 -5.24 10.19
N LYS A 208 1.34 -5.29 11.34
CA LYS A 208 2.22 -4.23 11.83
C LYS A 208 3.57 -4.77 12.28
N GLY A 209 4.58 -3.97 11.97
CA GLY A 209 5.95 -4.13 12.44
C GLY A 209 6.66 -5.35 11.87
N PHE A 210 7.87 -5.56 12.38
CA PHE A 210 8.76 -6.65 11.98
C PHE A 210 8.32 -8.02 12.56
N THR A 211 7.37 -8.05 13.49
CA THR A 211 6.82 -9.28 14.09
C THR A 211 5.54 -9.76 13.42
N TYR A 212 5.06 -9.07 12.36
CA TYR A 212 3.87 -9.45 11.61
C TYR A 212 2.59 -9.54 12.46
N GLN A 213 2.54 -8.77 13.55
CA GLN A 213 1.40 -8.80 14.46
C GLN A 213 0.15 -8.28 13.75
N LYS A 214 -0.96 -9.01 13.90
CA LYS A 214 -2.26 -8.58 13.38
C LYS A 214 -2.72 -7.32 14.10
N GLU A 215 -2.92 -6.24 13.35
CA GLU A 215 -3.44 -4.97 13.84
C GLU A 215 -4.95 -4.90 13.62
N GLU A 216 -5.42 -5.27 12.42
CA GLU A 216 -6.82 -5.13 12.02
C GLU A 216 -7.24 -6.31 11.13
N VAL A 217 -8.53 -6.67 11.19
CA VAL A 217 -9.16 -7.55 10.19
C VAL A 217 -9.83 -6.65 9.15
N LEU A 218 -9.50 -6.86 7.88
CA LEU A 218 -10.03 -6.10 6.76
C LEU A 218 -11.36 -6.74 6.33
N THR A 219 -12.43 -5.93 6.32
CA THR A 219 -13.79 -6.31 5.89
C THR A 219 -14.45 -5.13 5.17
N GLY A 220 -15.46 -5.43 4.35
CA GLY A 220 -16.26 -4.45 3.62
C GLY A 220 -15.77 -4.15 2.22
N THR A 221 -16.43 -3.23 1.53
CA THR A 221 -16.08 -2.89 0.13
C THR A 221 -14.79 -2.07 0.05
N MET A 222 -14.12 -2.11 -1.10
CA MET A 222 -12.90 -1.33 -1.33
C MET A 222 -13.11 0.18 -1.10
N VAL A 223 -14.26 0.73 -1.49
CA VAL A 223 -14.58 2.16 -1.32
C VAL A 223 -14.68 2.55 0.17
N GLN A 224 -15.13 1.63 1.03
CA GLN A 224 -15.19 1.83 2.49
C GLN A 224 -13.81 1.73 3.16
N ARG A 225 -12.76 1.36 2.41
CA ARG A 225 -11.39 1.19 2.88
C ARG A 225 -10.43 2.19 2.21
N PRO A 226 -10.45 3.49 2.58
CA PRO A 226 -9.54 4.50 2.04
C PRO A 226 -8.06 4.11 2.11
N ASP A 227 -7.67 3.38 3.15
CA ASP A 227 -6.34 2.85 3.41
C ASP A 227 -5.85 1.86 2.35
N LEU A 228 -6.77 1.17 1.65
CA LEU A 228 -6.46 0.28 0.53
C LEU A 228 -6.75 0.96 -0.81
N PHE A 229 -7.90 1.62 -0.89
CA PHE A 229 -8.42 2.22 -2.11
C PHE A 229 -7.47 3.26 -2.71
N TYR A 230 -7.03 4.24 -1.91
CA TYR A 230 -6.19 5.33 -2.41
C TYR A 230 -4.81 4.83 -2.89
N PRO A 231 -4.08 4.00 -2.13
CA PRO A 231 -2.82 3.45 -2.62
C PRO A 231 -2.97 2.63 -3.90
N ILE A 232 -4.02 1.81 -4.02
CA ILE A 232 -4.26 1.01 -5.23
C ILE A 232 -4.55 1.93 -6.43
N LYS A 233 -5.48 2.88 -6.28
CA LYS A 233 -5.78 3.86 -7.34
C LYS A 233 -4.55 4.69 -7.74
N SER A 234 -3.69 5.02 -6.78
CA SER A 234 -2.44 5.73 -7.06
C SER A 234 -1.46 4.92 -7.93
N LEU A 235 -1.53 3.59 -7.88
CA LEU A 235 -0.76 2.71 -8.76
C LEU A 235 -1.46 2.53 -10.11
N GLU A 236 -2.79 2.36 -10.10
CA GLU A 236 -3.59 2.19 -11.33
C GLU A 236 -3.38 3.31 -12.34
N ARG A 237 -3.18 4.56 -11.90
CA ARG A 237 -2.95 5.70 -12.80
C ARG A 237 -1.79 5.51 -13.79
N PHE A 238 -0.84 4.62 -13.49
CA PHE A 238 0.32 4.36 -14.35
C PHE A 238 0.01 3.40 -15.51
N PHE A 239 -1.12 2.70 -15.48
CA PHE A 239 -1.45 1.67 -16.47
C PHE A 239 -2.93 1.62 -16.87
N ILE A 240 -3.83 2.27 -16.13
CA ILE A 240 -5.23 2.50 -16.48
C ILE A 240 -5.36 3.95 -16.95
N LYS A 241 -5.97 4.13 -18.12
CA LYS A 241 -6.25 5.47 -18.66
C LYS A 241 -7.36 6.14 -17.84
N PRO A 242 -7.22 7.42 -17.44
CA PRO A 242 -8.22 8.12 -16.64
C PRO A 242 -9.64 8.07 -17.24
N GLU A 243 -9.76 8.14 -18.57
CA GLU A 243 -11.06 8.12 -19.26
C GLU A 243 -11.78 6.78 -19.14
N SER A 244 -11.03 5.71 -18.87
CA SER A 244 -11.56 4.35 -18.66
C SER A 244 -11.72 4.00 -17.18
N ASP A 245 -11.18 4.78 -16.24
CA ASP A 245 -11.31 4.53 -14.81
C ASP A 245 -12.68 5.02 -14.29
N PRO A 246 -13.58 4.11 -13.85
CA PRO A 246 -14.90 4.51 -13.35
C PRO A 246 -14.83 5.51 -12.20
N PHE A 247 -13.82 5.40 -11.34
CA PHE A 247 -13.66 6.32 -10.21
C PHE A 247 -13.35 7.75 -10.69
N TYR A 248 -12.47 7.89 -11.68
CA TYR A 248 -12.12 9.18 -12.25
C TYR A 248 -13.32 9.84 -12.96
N VAL A 249 -14.04 9.06 -13.77
CA VAL A 249 -15.25 9.54 -14.47
C VAL A 249 -16.34 9.96 -13.49
N GLU A 250 -16.57 9.19 -12.43
CA GLU A 250 -17.54 9.55 -11.40
C GLU A 250 -17.13 10.83 -10.65
N LEU A 251 -15.85 10.93 -10.27
CA LEU A 251 -15.31 12.06 -9.52
C LEU A 251 -15.43 13.37 -10.31
N THR A 252 -15.01 13.36 -11.56
CA THR A 252 -15.09 14.54 -12.45
C THR A 252 -16.54 14.97 -12.65
N ARG A 253 -17.46 14.03 -12.87
CA ARG A 253 -18.90 14.30 -12.97
C ARG A 253 -19.48 14.91 -11.70
N ILE A 254 -19.09 14.40 -10.52
CA ILE A 254 -19.53 14.95 -9.23
C ILE A 254 -19.04 16.39 -9.05
N LEU A 255 -17.78 16.67 -9.37
CA LEU A 255 -17.21 18.02 -9.28
C LEU A 255 -17.86 18.99 -10.26
N GLN A 256 -18.13 18.56 -11.50
CA GLN A 256 -18.85 19.36 -12.49
C GLN A 256 -20.27 19.69 -12.01
N LYS A 257 -21.04 18.67 -11.60
CA LYS A 257 -22.39 18.86 -11.07
C LYS A 257 -22.40 19.76 -9.83
N ALA A 258 -21.42 19.64 -8.94
CA ALA A 258 -21.32 20.51 -7.78
C ALA A 258 -21.11 21.98 -8.16
N ASN A 259 -20.26 22.26 -9.16
CA ASN A 259 -20.08 23.62 -9.69
C ASN A 259 -21.37 24.16 -10.33
N GLU A 260 -22.09 23.35 -11.10
CA GLU A 260 -23.37 23.73 -11.72
C GLU A 260 -24.44 24.05 -10.68
N LEU A 261 -24.58 23.23 -9.63
CA LEU A 261 -25.56 23.46 -8.56
C LEU A 261 -25.35 24.78 -7.83
N ILE A 262 -24.08 25.19 -7.64
CA ILE A 262 -23.75 26.50 -7.08
C ILE A 262 -24.20 27.64 -8.00
N GLN A 263 -24.02 27.48 -9.31
CA GLN A 263 -24.40 28.51 -10.29
C GLN A 263 -25.93 28.69 -10.36
N VAL A 264 -26.69 27.61 -10.20
CA VAL A 264 -28.16 27.63 -10.25
C VAL A 264 -28.79 28.02 -8.92
N GLY A 265 -28.02 28.08 -7.81
CA GLY A 265 -28.56 28.45 -6.51
C GLY A 265 -29.34 27.32 -5.84
N HIS A 266 -28.98 26.06 -6.07
CA HIS A 266 -29.73 24.91 -5.54
C HIS A 266 -29.73 24.90 -4.00
N PRO A 267 -30.84 24.55 -3.32
CA PRO A 267 -30.92 24.56 -1.85
C PRO A 267 -29.80 23.77 -1.14
N ASP A 268 -29.44 22.59 -1.68
CA ASP A 268 -28.38 21.73 -1.13
C ASP A 268 -26.97 21.99 -1.69
N GLN A 269 -26.78 23.07 -2.47
CA GLN A 269 -25.53 23.33 -3.20
C GLN A 269 -24.30 23.31 -2.29
N GLU A 270 -24.39 23.89 -1.09
CA GLU A 270 -23.25 24.03 -0.19
C GLU A 270 -22.80 22.66 0.36
N LYS A 271 -23.76 21.83 0.78
CA LYS A 271 -23.47 20.50 1.33
C LYS A 271 -22.81 19.61 0.27
N ILE A 272 -23.40 19.54 -0.92
CA ILE A 272 -22.90 18.74 -2.03
C ILE A 272 -21.51 19.24 -2.48
N ALA A 273 -21.34 20.56 -2.58
CA ALA A 273 -20.07 21.16 -2.97
C ALA A 273 -18.95 20.89 -1.96
N LYS A 274 -19.21 21.00 -0.65
CA LYS A 274 -18.19 20.70 0.38
C LYS A 274 -17.74 19.24 0.32
N GLU A 275 -18.67 18.31 0.13
CA GLU A 275 -18.36 16.88 0.01
C GLU A 275 -17.56 16.57 -1.26
N ALA A 276 -18.03 17.07 -2.41
CA ALA A 276 -17.35 16.94 -3.69
C ALA A 276 -15.94 17.54 -3.64
N PHE A 277 -15.79 18.73 -3.06
CA PHE A 277 -14.51 19.41 -2.89
C PHE A 277 -13.53 18.58 -2.05
N LYS A 278 -13.97 18.06 -0.90
CA LYS A 278 -13.15 17.20 -0.05
C LYS A 278 -12.69 15.94 -0.80
N ARG A 279 -13.59 15.26 -1.51
CA ARG A 279 -13.27 14.06 -2.31
C ARG A 279 -12.28 14.40 -3.42
N GLY A 280 -12.49 15.52 -4.12
CA GLY A 280 -11.60 16.03 -5.16
C GLY A 280 -10.20 16.36 -4.64
N GLN A 281 -10.09 17.06 -3.51
CA GLN A 281 -8.79 17.36 -2.88
C GLN A 281 -8.02 16.09 -2.49
N MET A 282 -8.70 15.10 -1.91
CA MET A 282 -8.06 13.83 -1.56
C MET A 282 -7.58 13.07 -2.79
N ALA A 283 -8.40 12.99 -3.84
CA ALA A 283 -8.03 12.32 -5.08
C ALA A 283 -6.88 13.04 -5.80
N LEU A 284 -6.90 14.37 -5.86
CA LEU A 284 -5.83 15.17 -6.44
C LEU A 284 -4.53 14.95 -5.67
N LYS A 285 -4.56 15.00 -4.33
CA LYS A 285 -3.37 14.82 -3.50
C LYS A 285 -2.78 13.41 -3.60
N ASN A 286 -3.63 12.38 -3.58
CA ASN A 286 -3.17 11.00 -3.37
C ASN A 286 -3.13 10.15 -4.65
N ILE A 287 -3.96 10.47 -5.65
CA ILE A 287 -4.11 9.67 -6.87
C ILE A 287 -3.62 10.44 -8.09
N PHE A 288 -4.07 11.67 -8.30
CA PHE A 288 -3.88 12.42 -9.56
C PHE A 288 -3.19 13.78 -9.35
N PRO A 289 -1.95 13.84 -8.80
CA PRO A 289 -1.30 15.10 -8.43
C PRO A 289 -1.10 16.05 -9.60
N ASP A 290 -0.86 15.52 -10.80
CA ASP A 290 -0.51 16.28 -12.00
C ASP A 290 -1.69 16.46 -12.98
N ASP A 291 -2.91 16.08 -12.57
CA ASP A 291 -4.08 16.16 -13.44
C ASP A 291 -4.64 17.59 -13.52
N LYS A 292 -4.43 18.24 -14.67
CA LYS A 292 -4.84 19.63 -14.92
C LYS A 292 -6.36 19.84 -14.86
N LEU A 293 -7.14 18.87 -15.33
CA LEU A 293 -8.60 18.99 -15.33
C LEU A 293 -9.14 18.92 -13.90
N LEU A 294 -8.66 17.96 -13.12
CA LEU A 294 -9.05 17.81 -11.72
C LEU A 294 -8.62 19.01 -10.89
N GLN A 295 -7.40 19.53 -11.11
CA GLN A 295 -6.93 20.79 -10.51
C GLN A 295 -7.90 21.94 -10.80
N LEU A 296 -8.27 22.14 -12.07
CA LEU A 296 -9.19 23.21 -12.48
C LEU A 296 -10.57 23.07 -11.81
N LEU A 297 -11.15 21.88 -11.82
CA LEU A 297 -12.48 21.62 -11.23
C LEU A 297 -12.49 21.86 -9.72
N VAL A 298 -11.44 21.42 -9.02
CA VAL A 298 -11.29 21.60 -7.57
C VAL A 298 -11.06 23.08 -7.23
N SER A 299 -10.20 23.79 -7.96
CA SER A 299 -9.97 25.22 -7.76
C SER A 299 -11.21 26.06 -8.01
N ASN A 300 -11.97 25.78 -9.09
CA ASN A 300 -13.23 26.47 -9.38
C ASN A 300 -14.28 26.26 -8.27
N LEU A 301 -14.36 25.04 -7.74
CA LEU A 301 -15.27 24.72 -6.65
C LEU A 301 -14.85 25.40 -5.34
N GLN A 302 -13.55 25.50 -5.06
CA GLN A 302 -13.02 26.24 -3.92
C GLN A 302 -13.41 27.73 -3.98
N HIS A 303 -13.19 28.38 -5.12
CA HIS A 303 -13.55 29.78 -5.31
C HIS A 303 -15.05 30.01 -5.17
N SER A 304 -15.87 29.10 -5.69
CA SER A 304 -17.33 29.16 -5.58
C SER A 304 -17.82 29.00 -4.14
N LEU A 305 -17.20 28.11 -3.36
CA LEU A 305 -17.50 27.92 -1.94
C LEU A 305 -17.12 29.15 -1.09
N ILE A 306 -16.00 29.81 -1.38
CA ILE A 306 -15.61 31.06 -0.69
C ILE A 306 -16.67 32.13 -0.92
N LYS A 307 -17.10 32.33 -2.17
CA LYS A 307 -18.16 33.30 -2.51
C LYS A 307 -19.49 33.01 -1.81
N LEU A 308 -19.87 31.75 -1.67
CA LEU A 308 -21.07 31.33 -0.93
C LEU A 308 -20.95 31.65 0.56
N GLY A 309 -19.78 31.41 1.16
CA GLY A 309 -19.51 31.75 2.56
C GLY A 309 -19.56 33.26 2.82
N ASP A 310 -19.02 34.06 1.91
CA ASP A 310 -19.03 35.52 2.01
C ASP A 310 -20.44 36.12 1.79
N ALA A 311 -21.29 35.46 1.00
CA ALA A 311 -22.68 35.86 0.78
C ALA A 311 -23.61 35.57 1.99
N GLY A 312 -23.18 34.70 2.91
CA GLY A 312 -23.92 34.30 4.11
C GLY A 312 -23.71 35.21 5.33
N GLN A 313 -22.77 36.17 5.28
CA GLN A 313 -22.70 37.23 6.29
C GLN A 313 -23.59 38.39 5.84
N PRO A 314 -24.71 38.70 6.53
CA PRO A 314 -25.38 39.95 6.29
C PRO A 314 -24.37 41.05 6.60
N LYS A 315 -23.97 41.82 5.58
CA LYS A 315 -23.38 43.14 5.80
C LYS A 315 -24.37 43.88 6.69
N LEU A 316 -24.01 44.04 7.97
CA LEU A 316 -24.63 45.04 8.84
C LEU A 316 -24.48 46.36 8.10
N THR A 317 -25.54 46.74 7.39
CA THR A 317 -25.72 48.07 6.83
C THR A 317 -25.68 49.04 8.01
N SER A 318 -24.54 49.71 8.11
CA SER A 318 -24.36 50.92 8.88
C SER A 318 -25.35 51.99 8.40
N MET A 319 -26.37 52.24 9.21
CA MET A 319 -27.20 53.44 9.32
C MET A 319 -27.67 53.42 10.79
N ASP A 320 -27.58 54.46 11.62
CA ASP A 320 -27.51 55.88 11.35
C ASP A 320 -26.97 56.66 12.57
N GLN A 321 -26.77 57.95 12.34
CA GLN A 321 -26.08 58.98 13.13
C GLN A 321 -26.66 59.29 14.53
N GLY A 322 -25.79 59.77 15.43
CA GLY A 322 -26.16 60.46 16.67
C GLY A 322 -24.93 60.98 17.40
N GLY A 323 -24.58 62.25 17.19
CA GLY A 323 -23.30 62.83 17.57
C GLY A 323 -23.11 63.17 19.06
N SER A 324 -21.85 63.39 19.44
CA SER A 324 -21.45 64.54 20.27
C SER A 324 -19.94 64.72 20.31
N GLN A 325 -19.56 65.99 20.32
CA GLN A 325 -18.22 66.56 20.33
C GLN A 325 -17.48 66.26 21.65
N CYS A 326 -16.16 66.15 21.63
CA CYS A 326 -15.22 67.19 22.12
C CYS A 326 -13.82 66.63 22.44
N GLN A 327 -12.83 67.30 21.82
CA GLN A 327 -11.50 67.70 22.34
C GLN A 327 -10.38 66.66 22.52
N THR A 328 -9.32 66.73 21.69
CA THR A 328 -7.97 67.34 21.94
C THR A 328 -7.16 66.54 22.98
N ILE A 329 -5.94 66.03 22.78
CA ILE A 329 -4.65 66.64 22.37
C ILE A 329 -3.67 65.49 21.99
N ARG A 330 -3.04 65.60 20.82
CA ARG A 330 -1.63 65.41 20.39
C ARG A 330 -0.60 64.47 21.10
N PRO A 331 0.52 64.12 20.41
CA PRO A 331 1.04 62.76 20.26
C PRO A 331 2.33 62.51 21.06
N LEU A 332 2.89 61.29 20.98
CA LEU A 332 4.31 61.08 20.66
C LEU A 332 4.64 59.60 20.44
N SER A 333 5.57 59.42 19.52
CA SER A 333 6.34 58.24 19.13
C SER A 333 7.13 57.59 20.25
N LEU A 334 7.03 56.26 20.37
CA LEU A 334 8.12 55.28 20.23
C LEU A 334 7.51 53.88 20.12
#